data_AF-A0A963EGU6-F1
#
_entry.id   AF-A0A963EGU6-F1
#
_cell.length_a   1.000
_cell.length_b   1.000
_cell.length_c   1.000
_cell.angle_alpha   90.00
_cell.angle_beta   90.00
_cell.angle_gamma   90.00
#
_symmetry.space_group_name_H-M   'P 1'
#
loop_
_entity.id
_entity.type
_entity.pdbx_description
1 polymer ?
#
loop_
_entity_poly.entity_id
_entity_poly.type
_entity_poly.pdbx_seq_one_letter_code
_entity_poly.pdbx_strand_id
1 'polypeptide(L)'
;EMTGRPVPEGELFYAQTRRRVAVPLDEELRDLTIATITELADVLHTRRTPPPTDLKSRCRACSLAELCRPETVRHSALAWRRRMVEQSTRETPP
;
A
#
# COMPACT_ATOMS: atom_id res chain seq x y z
N GLU A 1 -16.70 18.32 -13.56
CA GLU A 1 -17.36 17.35 -14.48
C GLU A 1 -17.33 17.89 -15.90
N MET A 2 -16.98 17.05 -16.89
CA MET A 2 -16.77 17.48 -18.29
C MET A 2 -18.01 18.08 -18.95
N THR A 3 -19.21 17.70 -18.49
CA THR A 3 -20.50 18.17 -19.03
C THR A 3 -21.06 19.38 -18.29
N GLY A 4 -20.34 19.90 -17.29
CA GLY A 4 -20.81 20.98 -16.42
C GLY A 4 -22.00 20.61 -15.51
N ARG A 5 -22.42 19.34 -15.50
CA ARG A 5 -23.51 18.84 -14.64
C ARG A 5 -22.94 17.99 -13.51
N PRO A 6 -23.49 18.08 -12.28
CA PRO A 6 -23.06 17.23 -11.19
C PRO A 6 -23.39 15.76 -11.49
N VAL A 7 -22.48 14.87 -11.08
CA VAL A 7 -22.65 13.41 -11.13
C VAL A 7 -22.67 12.93 -9.68
N PRO A 8 -23.86 12.80 -9.05
CA PRO A 8 -23.97 12.50 -7.63
C PRO A 8 -23.79 11.01 -7.31
N GLU A 9 -23.90 10.11 -8.29
CA GLU A 9 -23.84 8.67 -8.09
C GLU A 9 -23.23 7.98 -9.32
N GLY A 10 -22.49 6.90 -9.07
CA GLY A 10 -22.07 5.92 -10.06
C GLY A 10 -22.46 4.50 -9.64
N GLU A 11 -22.23 3.52 -10.52
CA GLU A 11 -22.47 2.11 -10.19
C GLU A 11 -21.30 1.22 -10.60
N LEU A 12 -20.94 0.28 -9.71
CA LEU A 12 -20.03 -0.81 -10.02
C LEU A 12 -20.84 -2.04 -10.45
N PHE A 13 -20.60 -2.52 -11.67
CA PHE A 13 -21.21 -3.76 -12.17
C PHE A 13 -20.22 -4.93 -12.07
N TYR A 14 -20.55 -5.89 -11.19
CA TYR A 14 -19.80 -7.13 -11.04
C TYR A 14 -20.33 -8.18 -12.02
N ALA A 15 -19.61 -8.38 -13.13
CA ALA A 15 -20.09 -9.22 -14.24
C ALA A 15 -20.36 -10.69 -13.85
N GLN A 16 -19.54 -11.26 -12.96
CA GLN A 16 -19.68 -12.66 -12.53
C GLN A 16 -20.99 -12.91 -11.77
N THR A 17 -21.34 -12.01 -10.84
CA THR A 17 -22.57 -12.11 -10.03
C THR A 17 -23.74 -11.35 -10.64
N ARG A 18 -23.51 -10.61 -11.73
CA ARG A 18 -24.45 -9.70 -12.40
C ARG A 18 -25.06 -8.68 -11.44
N ARG A 19 -24.31 -8.27 -10.42
CA ARG A 19 -24.77 -7.35 -9.38
C ARG A 19 -24.27 -5.93 -9.64
N ARG A 20 -25.15 -4.94 -9.46
CA ARG A 20 -24.80 -3.52 -9.39
C ARG A 20 -24.67 -3.09 -7.94
N VAL A 21 -23.69 -2.25 -7.66
CA VAL A 21 -23.50 -1.59 -6.37
C VAL A 21 -23.47 -0.09 -6.64
N ALA A 22 -24.46 0.62 -6.11
CA ALA A 22 -24.50 2.07 -6.14
C ALA A 22 -23.36 2.65 -5.30
N VAL A 23 -22.71 3.69 -5.82
CA VAL A 23 -21.59 4.38 -5.21
C VAL A 23 -21.92 5.88 -5.20
N PRO A 24 -22.28 6.45 -4.04
CA PRO A 24 -22.40 7.89 -3.89
C PRO A 24 -21.06 8.56 -4.21
N LEU A 25 -21.08 9.59 -5.07
CA LEU A 25 -19.91 10.38 -5.42
C LEU A 25 -19.94 11.70 -4.63
N ASP A 26 -19.96 11.57 -3.31
CA ASP A 26 -20.00 12.68 -2.36
C ASP A 26 -18.66 13.40 -2.23
N GLU A 27 -18.65 14.46 -1.43
CA GLU A 27 -17.49 15.30 -1.20
C GLU A 27 -16.35 14.53 -0.51
N GLU A 28 -16.67 13.68 0.47
CA GLU A 28 -15.67 12.86 1.18
C GLU A 28 -14.91 11.94 0.22
N LEU A 29 -15.64 11.20 -0.65
CA LEU A 29 -15.01 10.33 -1.63
C LEU A 29 -14.19 11.12 -2.65
N ARG A 30 -14.66 12.31 -3.06
CA ARG A 30 -13.93 13.18 -3.99
C ARG A 30 -12.64 13.71 -3.38
N ASP A 31 -12.70 14.18 -2.15
CA ASP A 31 -11.54 14.69 -1.43
C ASP A 31 -10.49 13.61 -1.20
N LEU A 32 -10.92 12.41 -0.76
CA LEU A 32 -10.04 11.25 -0.62
C LEU A 32 -9.37 10.90 -1.96
N THR A 33 -10.13 10.94 -3.06
CA THR A 33 -9.60 10.66 -4.40
C THR A 33 -8.54 11.68 -4.80
N ILE A 34 -8.82 12.97 -4.62
CA ILE A 34 -7.90 14.07 -4.96
C ILE A 34 -6.63 14.01 -4.09
N ALA A 35 -6.77 13.76 -2.78
CA ALA A 35 -5.65 13.58 -1.87
C ALA A 35 -4.75 12.41 -2.31
N THR A 36 -5.35 11.26 -2.61
CA THR A 36 -4.62 10.07 -3.08
C THR A 36 -3.87 10.33 -4.38
N ILE A 37 -4.48 11.04 -5.34
CA ILE A 37 -3.83 11.43 -6.59
C ILE A 37 -2.61 12.32 -6.30
N THR A 38 -2.76 13.28 -5.40
CA THR A 38 -1.69 14.21 -5.03
C THR A 38 -0.52 13.49 -4.37
N GLU A 39 -0.80 12.57 -3.44
CA GLU A 39 0.24 11.76 -2.78
C GLU A 39 0.99 10.88 -3.78
N LEU A 40 0.28 10.23 -4.71
CA LEU A 40 0.91 9.42 -5.75
C LEU A 40 1.78 10.27 -6.68
N ALA A 41 1.31 11.46 -7.06
CA ALA A 41 2.09 12.40 -7.87
C ALA A 41 3.39 12.80 -7.18
N ASP A 42 3.37 13.04 -5.86
CA ASP A 42 4.57 13.34 -5.07
C ASP A 42 5.58 12.18 -5.04
N VAL A 43 5.10 10.93 -4.90
CA VAL A 43 5.96 9.74 -4.98
C VAL A 43 6.71 9.68 -6.32
N LEU A 44 6.00 9.96 -7.43
CA LEU A 44 6.60 9.98 -8.77
C LEU A 44 7.58 11.14 -8.94
N HIS A 45 7.23 12.33 -8.46
CA HIS A 45 8.07 13.52 -8.56
C HIS A 45 9.36 13.38 -7.76
N THR A 46 9.25 12.97 -6.50
CA THR A 46 10.39 12.81 -5.58
C THR A 46 11.20 11.54 -5.85
N ARG A 47 10.62 10.57 -6.58
CA ARG A 47 11.17 9.23 -6.81
C ARG A 47 11.50 8.49 -5.51
N ARG A 48 10.83 8.85 -4.41
CA ARG A 48 10.98 8.17 -3.12
C ARG A 48 9.83 7.19 -2.95
N THR A 49 10.13 5.92 -3.08
CA THR A 49 9.16 4.85 -2.85
C THR A 49 8.79 4.81 -1.36
N PRO A 50 7.50 4.85 -1.00
CA PRO A 50 7.07 4.70 0.39
C PRO A 50 7.38 3.29 0.91
N PRO A 51 7.47 3.10 2.25
CA PRO A 51 7.60 1.77 2.82
C PRO A 51 6.39 0.90 2.46
N PRO A 52 6.54 -0.44 2.42
CA PRO A 52 5.44 -1.34 2.17
C PRO A 52 4.36 -1.19 3.25
N THR A 53 3.09 -1.33 2.87
CA THR A 53 1.95 -1.30 3.79
C THR A 53 2.09 -2.33 4.92
N ASP A 54 1.61 -2.02 6.12
CA ASP A 54 1.58 -2.98 7.24
C ASP A 54 0.56 -4.12 7.05
N LEU A 55 -0.38 -3.95 6.12
CA LEU A 55 -1.38 -4.96 5.78
C LEU A 55 -0.75 -6.07 4.93
N LYS A 56 -0.14 -7.05 5.59
CA LYS A 56 0.53 -8.19 4.93
C LYS A 56 -0.35 -8.91 3.90
N SER A 57 -1.66 -8.97 4.11
CA SER A 57 -2.61 -9.58 3.16
C SER A 57 -2.60 -8.88 1.79
N ARG A 58 -2.39 -7.55 1.75
CA ARG A 58 -2.28 -6.79 0.50
C ARG A 58 -0.99 -7.09 -0.25
N CYS A 59 0.11 -7.36 0.46
CA CYS A 59 1.38 -7.73 -0.18
C CYS A 59 1.33 -9.12 -0.85
N ARG A 60 0.57 -10.08 -0.30
CA ARG A 60 0.54 -11.48 -0.79
C ARG A 60 0.08 -11.63 -2.24
N ALA A 61 -0.85 -10.79 -2.69
CA ALA A 61 -1.36 -10.80 -4.07
C ALA A 61 -0.85 -9.61 -4.90
N CYS A 62 0.15 -8.87 -4.39
CA CYS A 62 0.65 -7.68 -5.07
C CYS A 62 1.58 -8.08 -6.22
N SER A 63 1.28 -7.62 -7.43
CA SER A 63 2.11 -7.83 -8.63
C SER A 63 3.52 -7.23 -8.51
N LEU A 64 3.72 -6.28 -7.60
CA LEU A 64 5.01 -5.63 -7.35
C LEU A 64 5.80 -6.27 -6.20
N ALA A 65 5.33 -7.37 -5.60
CA ALA A 65 5.95 -7.95 -4.40
C ALA A 65 7.44 -8.31 -4.59
N GLU A 66 7.82 -8.85 -5.75
CA GLU A 66 9.21 -9.24 -6.06
C GLU A 66 10.15 -8.04 -6.20
N LEU A 67 9.63 -6.90 -6.67
CA LEU A 67 10.38 -5.64 -6.77
C LEU A 67 10.45 -4.94 -5.42
N CYS A 68 9.33 -4.88 -4.71
CA CYS A 68 9.22 -4.23 -3.41
C CYS A 68 9.98 -4.97 -2.30
N ARG A 69 10.02 -6.31 -2.36
CA ARG A 69 10.63 -7.21 -1.35
C ARG A 69 10.23 -6.83 0.09
N PRO A 70 8.93 -6.80 0.42
CA PRO A 70 8.44 -6.22 1.66
C PRO A 70 9.02 -6.88 2.91
N GLU A 71 9.29 -8.19 2.87
CA GLU A 71 9.85 -8.91 4.01
C GLU A 71 11.28 -8.45 4.36
N THR A 72 12.07 -8.01 3.38
CA THR A 72 13.41 -7.43 3.63
C THR A 72 13.32 -6.09 4.34
N VAL A 73 12.25 -5.31 4.09
CA VAL A 73 12.00 -4.05 4.81
C VAL A 73 11.50 -4.32 6.22
N ARG A 74 10.63 -5.31 6.41
CA ARG A 74 10.08 -5.68 7.73
C ARG A 74 11.12 -6.31 8.65
N HIS A 75 12.08 -7.05 8.09
CA HIS A 75 13.11 -7.75 8.85
C HIS A 75 14.50 -7.15 8.58
N SER A 76 14.93 -6.26 9.46
CA SER A 76 16.25 -5.64 9.35
C SER A 76 17.37 -6.67 9.55
N ALA A 77 18.13 -6.93 8.48
CA ALA A 77 19.32 -7.78 8.53
C ALA A 77 20.36 -7.23 9.52
N LEU A 78 20.46 -5.91 9.67
CA LEU A 78 21.36 -5.29 10.66
C LEU A 78 20.93 -5.61 12.08
N ALA A 79 19.63 -5.50 12.39
CA ALA A 79 19.10 -5.84 13.71
C ALA A 79 19.28 -7.33 14.02
N TRP A 80 19.05 -8.19 13.02
CA TRP A 80 19.33 -9.63 13.14
C TRP A 80 20.81 -9.89 13.44
N ARG A 81 21.73 -9.31 12.66
CA ARG A 81 23.18 -9.50 12.84
C ARG A 81 23.64 -9.06 14.23
N ARG A 82 23.19 -7.89 14.71
CA ARG A 82 23.52 -7.41 16.06
C ARG A 82 23.13 -8.42 17.12
N ARG A 83 21.90 -8.94 17.05
CA ARG A 83 21.39 -9.96 17.97
C ARG A 83 22.25 -11.24 17.93
N MET A 84 22.62 -11.71 16.74
CA MET A 84 23.44 -12.92 16.61
C MET A 84 24.83 -12.74 17.22
N VAL A 85 25.49 -11.59 16.99
CA VAL A 85 26.81 -11.29 17.56
C VAL A 85 26.73 -11.16 19.09
N GLU A 86 25.68 -10.53 19.61
CA GLU A 86 25.45 -10.43 21.06
C GLU A 86 25.20 -11.80 21.70
N GLN A 87 24.54 -12.73 21.00
CA GLN A 87 24.33 -14.09 21.49
C GLN A 87 25.63 -14.90 21.51
N SER A 88 26.42 -14.86 20.43
CA SER A 88 27.68 -15.61 20.34
C SER A 88 28.75 -15.11 21.32
N THR A 89 28.68 -13.83 21.73
CA THR A 89 29.61 -13.27 22.73
C THR A 89 29.18 -13.54 24.17
N ARG A 90 27.92 -13.93 24.41
CA ARG A 90 27.42 -14.38 25.72
C ARG A 90 27.66 -15.87 25.95
N GLU A 91 27.74 -16.66 24.89
CA GLU A 91 28.15 -18.06 24.92
C GLU A 91 29.69 -18.17 24.90
N THR A 92 30.35 -17.81 26.00
CA THR A 92 31.76 -18.21 26.19
C THR A 92 31.78 -19.71 26.50
N PRO A 93 32.48 -20.56 25.72
CA PRO A 93 32.57 -21.98 26.02
C PRO A 93 33.39 -22.20 27.31
N PRO A 94 33.17 -23.32 28.03
CA PRO A 94 33.97 -23.67 29.21
C PRO A 94 35.46 -23.86 28.89
#